data_AF-M5BQC1-F1
#
_entry.id   AF-M5BQC1-F1
#
_cell.length_a   1.000
_cell.length_b   1.000
_cell.length_c   1.000
_cell.angle_alpha   90.00
_cell.angle_beta   90.00
_cell.angle_gamma   90.00
#
_symmetry.space_group_name_H-M   'P 1'
#
loop_
_entity.id
_entity.type
_entity.pdbx_description
1 polymer ?
#
loop_
_entity_poly.entity_id
_entity_poly.type
_entity_poly.pdbx_seq_one_letter_code
_entity_poly.pdbx_strand_id
1 'polypeptide(L)'
;MQGRDVILIDEAGSGKTFGSVLALLPEISQPHHGITTLYIVPHRDLAYQIESWCQKLVAAQPSTSIDPSTVVRVIARPNTTPQTFVEIRDSPPRILVSTPSALVDAMESGNLRLGNTLRRIVVDEVDAVMKIPLRYHKVQLRNYHTPEAAQAIDKLLRLMWEGRRPKPQMVMMSATLTLHVRSWLFKQNGWMSERVVRLHGIKEKTESGELMSNERNQVTHSVVVVEADGRLRNLNDKDPQADSKFAGKKRGILSEDPGAVLSLLDKEDDEAGLNAPWNQRNLAHQPATRPAKGVILPPSVLEAVATSVALDVSHRALLVIPNGVSIDPVVETLRELGVETRTLNLKEEIQHVSTRLENELENTIPNSPHTSQSSLSDPSLVGQDEGEEFASNPTLLVATTTAVRGIDIPTLSHVYIVGGLESEETYRHVAGRAGRFGTPGTVVSFVGADGAEKMLGGTGERRIRRTFERIGLQNVPFPHI
;
A
#
# COMPACT_ATOMS: atom_id res chain seq x y z
N MET A 1 25.05 -0.70 -4.59
CA MET A 1 26.24 -0.89 -3.71
C MET A 1 27.43 0.03 -4.04
N GLN A 2 27.64 0.50 -5.28
CA GLN A 2 28.74 1.42 -5.63
C GLN A 2 28.49 2.91 -5.26
N GLY A 3 27.56 3.21 -4.35
CA GLY A 3 27.21 4.58 -3.94
C GLY A 3 26.52 5.48 -4.98
N ARG A 4 26.26 4.99 -6.20
CA ARG A 4 25.53 5.74 -7.25
C ARG A 4 24.04 5.82 -6.95
N ASP A 5 23.41 6.95 -7.31
CA ASP A 5 21.96 7.09 -7.17
C ASP A 5 21.22 6.03 -8.01
N VAL A 6 20.10 5.53 -7.49
CA VAL A 6 19.34 4.42 -8.08
C VAL A 6 17.90 4.84 -8.30
N ILE A 7 17.36 4.48 -9.47
CA ILE A 7 15.93 4.44 -9.74
C ILE A 7 15.58 2.99 -10.03
N LEU A 8 14.69 2.41 -9.24
CA LEU A 8 14.20 1.05 -9.40
C LEU A 8 12.71 1.09 -9.75
N ILE A 9 12.38 0.58 -10.94
CA ILE A 9 11.01 0.52 -11.46
C ILE A 9 10.71 -0.93 -11.83
N ASP A 10 9.73 -1.52 -11.16
CA ASP A 10 9.35 -2.91 -11.40
C ASP A 10 7.91 -3.13 -10.95
N GLU A 11 7.25 -4.18 -11.41
CA GLU A 11 5.85 -4.47 -11.06
C GLU A 11 5.71 -4.70 -9.54
N ALA A 12 4.59 -4.35 -8.89
CA ALA A 12 4.47 -4.70 -7.47
C ALA A 12 4.29 -6.20 -7.27
N GLY A 13 4.73 -6.66 -6.11
CA GLY A 13 4.94 -8.08 -5.87
C GLY A 13 6.29 -8.60 -6.38
N SER A 14 7.06 -7.85 -7.19
CA SER A 14 8.39 -8.29 -7.67
C SER A 14 9.48 -8.34 -6.59
N GLY A 15 9.16 -7.90 -5.37
CA GLY A 15 10.10 -7.90 -4.25
C GLY A 15 11.00 -6.67 -4.17
N LYS A 16 10.70 -5.56 -4.86
CA LYS A 16 11.47 -4.29 -4.80
C LYS A 16 11.86 -3.88 -3.38
N THR A 17 10.88 -3.74 -2.49
CA THR A 17 11.07 -3.33 -1.10
C THR A 17 11.93 -4.33 -0.35
N PHE A 18 11.66 -5.62 -0.48
CA PHE A 18 12.47 -6.65 0.18
C PHE A 18 13.91 -6.68 -0.34
N GLY A 19 14.10 -6.57 -1.66
CA GLY A 19 15.41 -6.48 -2.29
C GLY A 19 16.20 -5.24 -1.87
N SER A 20 15.52 -4.12 -1.64
CA SER A 20 16.15 -2.91 -1.10
C SER A 20 16.63 -3.12 0.33
N VAL A 21 15.82 -3.77 1.19
CA VAL A 21 16.19 -4.13 2.57
C VAL A 21 17.37 -5.10 2.57
N LEU A 22 17.36 -6.13 1.71
CA LEU A 22 18.49 -7.04 1.54
C LEU A 22 19.76 -6.31 1.09
N ALA A 23 19.64 -5.30 0.23
CA ALA A 23 20.80 -4.50 -0.20
C ALA A 23 21.42 -3.67 0.95
N LEU A 24 20.68 -3.45 2.04
CA LEU A 24 21.18 -2.80 3.27
C LEU A 24 21.85 -3.79 4.24
N LEU A 25 21.68 -5.11 4.05
CA LEU A 25 22.16 -6.15 4.95
C LEU A 25 23.67 -6.06 5.28
N PRO A 26 24.58 -5.81 4.31
CA PRO A 26 26.01 -5.69 4.62
C PRO A 26 26.33 -4.52 5.57
N GLU A 27 25.51 -3.47 5.55
CA GLU A 27 25.66 -2.32 6.43
C GLU A 27 25.02 -2.60 7.79
N ILE A 28 23.90 -3.32 7.83
CA ILE A 28 23.17 -3.69 9.05
C ILE A 28 24.07 -4.44 10.05
N SER A 29 24.94 -5.34 9.58
CA SER A 29 25.77 -6.20 10.42
C SER A 29 27.00 -5.53 11.05
N GLN A 30 27.24 -4.25 10.79
CA GLN A 30 28.42 -3.53 11.31
C GLN A 30 28.04 -2.64 12.51
N PRO A 31 28.99 -2.31 13.41
CA PRO A 31 28.79 -1.25 14.40
C PRO A 31 28.50 0.10 13.74
N HIS A 32 27.54 0.87 14.26
CA HIS A 32 27.25 2.24 13.80
C HIS A 32 27.38 3.27 14.91
N HIS A 33 27.58 4.51 14.46
CA HIS A 33 27.29 5.69 15.25
C HIS A 33 26.32 6.54 14.44
N GLY A 34 25.14 6.81 14.99
CA GLY A 34 24.13 7.63 14.33
C GLY A 34 23.37 6.94 13.20
N ILE A 35 22.43 7.69 12.61
CA ILE A 35 21.56 7.20 11.54
C ILE A 35 22.32 7.28 10.22
N THR A 36 22.44 6.16 9.51
CA THR A 36 23.15 6.06 8.23
C THR A 36 22.21 5.99 7.03
N THR A 37 21.01 5.44 7.24
CA THR A 37 19.97 5.31 6.21
C THR A 37 18.66 5.90 6.72
N LEU A 38 18.10 6.82 5.95
CA LEU A 38 16.71 7.28 6.10
C LEU A 38 15.87 6.57 5.05
N TYR A 39 14.85 5.82 5.46
CA TYR A 39 13.96 5.08 4.58
C TYR A 39 12.55 5.68 4.69
N ILE A 40 12.08 6.33 3.62
CA ILE A 40 10.78 7.02 3.56
C ILE A 40 9.78 6.15 2.83
N VAL A 41 8.63 5.92 3.47
CA VAL A 41 7.53 5.10 2.96
C VAL A 41 6.20 5.86 2.99
N PRO A 42 5.22 5.53 2.14
CA PRO A 42 3.95 6.26 2.05
C PRO A 42 3.06 6.13 3.28
N HIS A 43 3.16 5.03 4.02
CA HIS A 43 2.29 4.76 5.18
C HIS A 43 2.97 3.88 6.22
N ARG A 44 2.33 3.83 7.39
CA ARG A 44 2.85 3.24 8.62
C ARG A 44 3.04 1.72 8.53
N ASP A 45 2.09 1.03 7.92
CA ASP A 45 2.11 -0.43 7.87
C ASP A 45 3.30 -0.93 7.04
N LEU A 46 3.67 -0.24 5.95
CA LEU A 46 4.88 -0.57 5.20
C LEU A 46 6.14 -0.30 6.01
N ALA A 47 6.13 0.72 6.85
CA ALA A 47 7.23 1.01 7.76
C ALA A 47 7.47 -0.16 8.73
N TYR A 48 6.41 -0.66 9.36
CA TYR A 48 6.48 -1.80 10.29
C TYR A 48 6.85 -3.12 9.60
N GLN A 49 6.42 -3.31 8.36
CA GLN A 49 6.85 -4.44 7.56
C GLN A 49 8.37 -4.46 7.35
N ILE A 50 8.94 -3.31 6.96
CA ILE A 50 10.37 -3.15 6.77
C ILE A 50 11.12 -3.34 8.10
N GLU A 51 10.60 -2.80 9.21
CA GLU A 51 11.15 -3.01 10.55
C GLU A 51 11.22 -4.49 10.91
N SER A 52 10.11 -5.22 10.72
CA SER A 52 10.05 -6.66 10.98
C SER A 52 11.03 -7.45 10.11
N TRP A 53 11.12 -7.13 8.82
CA TRP A 53 12.08 -7.78 7.92
C TRP A 53 13.53 -7.51 8.34
N CYS A 54 13.87 -6.25 8.66
CA CYS A 54 15.19 -5.91 9.18
C CYS A 54 15.52 -6.69 10.46
N GLN A 55 14.60 -6.73 11.43
CA GLN A 55 14.80 -7.46 12.69
C GLN A 55 15.00 -8.96 12.46
N LYS A 56 14.17 -9.58 11.61
CA LYS A 56 14.29 -11.01 11.26
C LYS A 56 15.61 -11.32 10.55
N LEU A 57 16.03 -10.45 9.63
CA LEU A 57 17.31 -10.61 8.92
C LEU A 57 18.51 -10.51 9.87
N VAL A 58 18.46 -9.62 10.87
CA VAL A 58 19.50 -9.51 11.91
C VAL A 58 19.49 -10.74 12.81
N ALA A 59 18.32 -11.16 13.29
CA ALA A 59 18.18 -12.30 14.20
C ALA A 59 18.62 -13.62 13.54
N ALA A 60 18.46 -13.75 12.23
CA ALA A 60 18.89 -14.93 11.48
C ALA A 60 20.42 -15.03 11.28
N GLN A 61 21.21 -14.00 11.65
CA GLN A 61 22.66 -14.03 11.47
C GLN A 61 23.36 -14.81 12.60
N PRO A 62 24.17 -15.85 12.29
CA PRO A 62 24.76 -16.75 13.29
C PRO A 62 25.75 -16.13 14.28
N SER A 63 26.15 -14.86 14.12
CA SER A 63 27.32 -14.28 14.82
C SER A 63 27.14 -12.82 15.26
N THR A 64 25.92 -12.29 15.26
CA THR A 64 25.66 -10.90 15.63
C THR A 64 25.28 -10.78 17.11
N SER A 65 26.15 -10.15 17.90
CA SER A 65 25.82 -9.64 19.25
C SER A 65 25.05 -8.31 19.22
N ILE A 66 24.43 -7.98 18.07
CA ILE A 66 23.75 -6.72 17.83
C ILE A 66 22.29 -6.89 18.20
N ASP A 67 21.80 -6.08 19.14
CA ASP A 67 20.39 -6.03 19.45
C ASP A 67 19.60 -5.52 18.21
N PRO A 68 18.68 -6.32 17.64
CA PRO A 68 17.87 -5.93 16.49
C PRO A 68 17.11 -4.60 16.68
N SER A 69 16.76 -4.25 17.92
CA SER A 69 16.07 -3.01 18.27
C SER A 69 16.92 -1.76 18.06
N THR A 70 18.25 -1.92 17.97
CA THR A 70 19.21 -0.84 17.72
C THR A 70 19.53 -0.65 16.24
N VAL A 71 19.13 -1.60 15.39
CA VAL A 71 19.41 -1.56 13.94
C VAL A 71 18.39 -0.68 13.23
N VAL A 72 17.11 -0.88 13.54
CA VAL A 72 16.00 -0.25 12.83
C VAL A 72 15.02 0.35 13.82
N ARG A 73 14.50 1.53 13.50
CA ARG A 73 13.38 2.14 14.23
C ARG A 73 12.40 2.76 13.26
N VAL A 74 11.11 2.57 13.52
CA VAL A 74 10.02 3.24 12.81
C VAL A 74 9.55 4.50 13.55
N ILE A 75 9.34 5.59 12.80
CA ILE A 75 8.53 6.74 13.22
C ILE A 75 7.34 6.93 12.26
N ALA A 76 6.13 6.73 12.76
CA ALA A 76 4.90 6.93 12.01
C ALA A 76 3.74 7.28 12.95
N ARG A 77 2.94 8.28 12.58
CA ARG A 77 1.75 8.68 13.35
C ARG A 77 0.71 7.55 13.40
N PRO A 78 -0.10 7.46 14.48
CA PRO A 78 -0.04 8.22 15.73
C PRO A 78 0.95 7.65 16.76
N ASN A 79 1.71 6.60 16.42
CA ASN A 79 2.53 5.85 17.38
C ASN A 79 3.86 6.55 17.74
N THR A 80 4.17 7.67 17.08
CA THR A 80 5.34 8.49 17.38
C THR A 80 5.00 9.55 18.41
N THR A 81 5.76 9.60 19.50
CA THR A 81 5.62 10.59 20.57
C THR A 81 6.85 11.49 20.67
N PRO A 82 6.79 12.64 21.36
CA PRO A 82 7.99 13.43 21.66
C PRO A 82 9.10 12.62 22.34
N GLN A 83 8.72 11.67 23.20
CA GLN A 83 9.67 10.77 23.89
C GLN A 83 10.42 9.87 22.89
N THR A 84 9.74 9.38 21.85
CA THR A 84 10.36 8.60 20.77
C THR A 84 11.51 9.37 20.12
N PHE A 85 11.40 10.70 19.97
CA PHE A 85 12.48 11.49 19.38
C PHE A 85 13.68 11.65 20.33
N VAL A 86 13.43 11.74 21.64
CA VAL A 86 14.48 11.77 22.65
C VAL A 86 15.25 10.45 22.65
N GLU A 87 14.54 9.33 22.63
CA GLU A 87 15.14 7.98 22.53
C GLU A 87 16.01 7.83 21.29
N ILE A 88 15.53 8.29 20.12
CA ILE A 88 16.31 8.26 18.87
C ILE A 88 17.56 9.14 18.95
N ARG A 89 17.50 10.27 19.65
CA ARG A 89 18.66 11.15 19.84
C ARG A 89 19.72 10.48 20.72
N ASP A 90 19.28 9.84 21.80
CA ASP A 90 20.16 9.28 22.83
C ASP A 90 20.70 7.89 22.41
N SER A 91 19.90 7.11 21.68
CA SER A 91 20.25 5.82 21.10
C SER A 91 19.83 5.74 19.62
N PRO A 92 20.64 6.31 18.70
CA PRO A 92 20.26 6.42 17.30
C PRO A 92 20.26 5.06 16.59
N PRO A 93 19.18 4.71 15.87
CA PRO A 93 19.14 3.51 15.05
C PRO A 93 20.04 3.67 13.83
N ARG A 94 20.54 2.57 13.27
CA ARG A 94 21.28 2.61 12.00
C ARG A 94 20.38 3.03 10.83
N ILE A 95 19.16 2.49 10.82
CA ILE A 95 18.12 2.71 9.82
C ILE A 95 16.93 3.36 10.51
N LEU A 96 16.56 4.57 10.07
CA LEU A 96 15.32 5.21 10.47
C LEU A 96 14.30 5.06 9.35
N VAL A 97 13.21 4.34 9.61
CA VAL A 97 12.09 4.22 8.68
C VAL A 97 11.02 5.22 9.08
N SER A 98 10.49 6.00 8.13
CA SER A 98 9.57 7.09 8.44
C SER A 98 8.48 7.29 7.39
N THR A 99 7.30 7.68 7.86
CA THR A 99 6.28 8.34 7.02
C THR A 99 6.57 9.84 6.91
N PRO A 100 6.23 10.53 5.79
CA PRO A 100 6.58 11.93 5.58
C PRO A 100 6.20 12.89 6.73
N SER A 101 4.98 12.80 7.24
CA SER A 101 4.50 13.65 8.34
C SER A 101 5.29 13.45 9.63
N ALA A 102 5.55 12.20 10.01
CA ALA A 102 6.37 11.89 11.19
C ALA A 102 7.84 12.32 11.03
N LEU A 103 8.37 12.31 9.80
CA LEU A 103 9.71 12.85 9.52
C LEU A 103 9.75 14.36 9.75
N VAL A 104 8.74 15.09 9.25
CA VAL A 104 8.62 16.54 9.47
C VAL A 104 8.54 16.83 10.97
N ASP A 105 7.67 16.14 11.71
CA ASP A 105 7.54 16.29 13.17
C ASP A 105 8.90 16.09 13.88
N ALA A 106 9.62 15.03 13.50
CA ALA A 106 10.92 14.71 14.07
C ALA A 106 11.97 15.80 13.77
N MET A 107 11.97 16.35 12.55
CA MET A 107 12.87 17.43 12.15
C MET A 107 12.52 18.77 12.81
N GLU A 108 11.25 19.03 13.10
CA GLU A 108 10.79 20.23 13.82
C GLU A 108 11.07 20.14 15.33
N SER A 109 11.04 18.94 15.90
CA SER A 109 11.39 18.72 17.32
C SER A 109 12.84 19.06 17.68
N GLY A 110 13.74 19.14 16.69
CA GLY A 110 15.18 19.37 16.89
C GLY A 110 15.95 18.17 17.47
N ASN A 111 15.28 17.07 17.81
CA ASN A 111 15.93 15.87 18.37
C ASN A 111 16.50 14.95 17.29
N LEU A 112 16.03 15.05 16.05
CA LEU A 112 16.49 14.19 14.96
C LEU A 112 17.82 14.67 14.36
N ARG A 113 18.91 13.97 14.67
CA ARG A 113 20.27 14.28 14.21
C ARG A 113 20.70 13.41 13.03
N LEU A 114 20.29 13.79 11.81
CA LEU A 114 20.64 13.04 10.58
C LEU A 114 21.94 13.52 9.91
N GLY A 115 22.26 14.81 9.99
CA GLY A 115 23.22 15.44 9.07
C GLY A 115 24.68 14.96 9.11
N ASN A 116 25.14 14.33 10.19
CA ASN A 116 26.56 13.95 10.33
C ASN A 116 26.89 12.55 9.78
N THR A 117 25.91 11.64 9.76
CA THR A 117 26.13 10.20 9.54
C THR A 117 25.31 9.65 8.38
N LEU A 118 24.33 10.40 7.90
CA LEU A 118 23.44 9.99 6.82
C LEU A 118 24.22 9.80 5.51
N ARG A 119 24.20 8.57 4.99
CA ARG A 119 24.85 8.17 3.74
C ARG A 119 23.85 7.87 2.64
N ARG A 120 22.60 7.53 3.00
CA ARG A 120 21.58 7.10 2.04
C ARG A 120 20.19 7.59 2.43
N ILE A 121 19.44 8.00 1.42
CA ILE A 121 17.99 8.23 1.50
C ILE A 121 17.32 7.27 0.52
N VAL A 122 16.46 6.41 1.05
CA VAL A 122 15.60 5.51 0.27
C VAL A 122 14.19 6.09 0.31
N VAL A 123 13.55 6.20 -0.86
CA VAL A 123 12.14 6.55 -0.98
C VAL A 123 11.46 5.42 -1.72
N ASP A 124 10.55 4.73 -1.03
CA ASP A 124 9.76 3.65 -1.58
C ASP A 124 8.34 4.12 -1.90
N GLU A 125 7.73 3.52 -2.92
CA GLU A 125 6.48 3.98 -3.53
C GLU A 125 6.48 5.50 -3.78
N VAL A 126 7.49 5.96 -4.53
CA VAL A 126 7.78 7.40 -4.76
C VAL A 126 6.56 8.19 -5.23
N ASP A 127 5.72 7.62 -6.08
CA ASP A 127 4.47 8.22 -6.53
C ASP A 127 3.49 8.47 -5.37
N ALA A 128 3.37 7.52 -4.44
CA ALA A 128 2.51 7.63 -3.27
C ALA A 128 3.10 8.55 -2.18
N VAL A 129 4.44 8.59 -2.04
CA VAL A 129 5.15 9.48 -1.11
C VAL A 129 5.09 10.93 -1.60
N MET A 130 5.33 11.16 -2.89
CA MET A 130 5.43 12.50 -3.46
C MET A 130 4.07 13.08 -3.87
N LYS A 131 3.07 12.27 -4.20
CA LYS A 131 1.71 12.71 -4.58
C LYS A 131 1.72 13.85 -5.62
N ILE A 132 2.58 13.74 -6.63
CA ILE A 132 2.74 14.79 -7.65
C ILE A 132 1.50 14.82 -8.56
N PRO A 133 0.88 15.99 -8.79
CA PRO A 133 -0.27 16.09 -9.67
C PRO A 133 0.13 15.99 -11.14
N LEU A 134 -0.73 15.37 -11.95
CA LEU A 134 -0.53 15.17 -13.40
C LEU A 134 -0.22 16.47 -14.16
N ARG A 135 -0.84 17.59 -13.75
CA ARG A 135 -0.68 18.91 -14.39
C ARG A 135 0.35 19.82 -13.69
N TYR A 136 1.40 19.26 -13.10
CA TYR A 136 2.46 20.05 -12.45
C TYR A 136 3.05 21.17 -13.33
N HIS A 137 3.05 21.01 -14.67
CA HIS A 137 3.55 22.03 -15.59
C HIS A 137 2.54 23.06 -16.08
N LYS A 138 1.22 22.80 -15.97
CA LYS A 138 0.15 23.69 -16.49
C LYS A 138 -0.64 24.39 -15.37
N VAL A 139 -0.55 23.94 -14.12
CA VAL A 139 -1.19 24.61 -12.98
C VAL A 139 -0.36 25.83 -12.57
N GLN A 140 -0.95 27.02 -12.61
CA GLN A 140 -0.39 28.20 -11.97
C GLN A 140 -0.05 27.87 -10.50
N LEU A 141 1.25 27.77 -10.21
CA LEU A 141 1.91 27.39 -8.96
C LEU A 141 1.60 28.31 -7.75
N ARG A 142 0.44 28.97 -7.71
CA ARG A 142 0.07 29.81 -6.57
C ARG A 142 -0.38 28.98 -5.35
N ASN A 143 -0.88 27.76 -5.57
CA ASN A 143 -1.49 26.93 -4.53
C ASN A 143 -0.92 25.49 -4.43
N TYR A 144 0.15 25.15 -5.17
CA TYR A 144 0.76 23.82 -5.02
C TYR A 144 1.65 23.79 -3.78
N HIS A 145 1.23 23.03 -2.77
CA HIS A 145 2.07 22.77 -1.61
C HIS A 145 3.09 21.68 -1.95
N THR A 146 4.37 21.99 -1.75
CA THR A 146 5.45 21.01 -1.86
C THR A 146 5.14 19.81 -0.96
N PRO A 147 5.29 18.55 -1.44
CA PRO A 147 5.03 17.37 -0.62
C PRO A 147 5.87 17.38 0.67
N GLU A 148 5.31 16.92 1.79
CA GLU A 148 6.02 16.89 3.09
C GLU A 148 7.38 16.16 3.00
N ALA A 149 7.41 15.04 2.27
CA ALA A 149 8.63 14.28 2.03
C ALA A 149 9.68 15.12 1.28
N ALA A 150 9.24 15.90 0.29
CA ALA A 150 10.13 16.75 -0.48
C ALA A 150 10.68 17.90 0.35
N GLN A 151 9.83 18.55 1.17
CA GLN A 151 10.27 19.59 2.11
C GLN A 151 11.34 19.05 3.09
N ALA A 152 11.11 17.83 3.62
CA ALA A 152 12.05 17.19 4.53
C ALA A 152 13.39 16.87 3.85
N ILE A 153 13.36 16.28 2.65
CA ILE A 153 14.57 15.96 1.87
C ILE A 153 15.32 17.24 1.50
N ASP A 154 14.64 18.29 1.02
CA ASP A 154 15.26 19.57 0.66
C ASP A 154 15.98 20.20 1.86
N LYS A 155 15.31 20.22 3.03
CA LYS A 155 15.90 20.74 4.27
C LYS A 155 17.13 19.92 4.67
N LEU A 156 17.10 18.59 4.55
CA LEU A 156 18.25 17.73 4.85
C LEU A 156 19.42 17.99 3.89
N LEU A 157 19.17 18.00 2.58
CA LEU A 157 20.21 18.25 1.58
C LEU A 157 20.85 19.63 1.75
N ARG A 158 20.04 20.65 2.07
CA ARG A 158 20.54 21.99 2.38
C ARG A 158 21.44 22.01 3.61
N LEU A 159 21.02 21.39 4.72
CA LEU A 159 21.84 21.31 5.94
C LEU A 159 23.16 20.57 5.70
N MET A 160 23.14 19.51 4.88
CA MET A 160 24.35 18.78 4.51
C MET A 160 25.28 19.64 3.64
N TRP A 161 24.74 20.40 2.70
CA TRP A 161 25.50 21.34 1.88
C TRP A 161 26.15 22.45 2.73
N GLU A 162 25.37 23.09 3.60
CA GLU A 162 25.84 24.13 4.53
C GLU A 162 26.94 23.58 5.46
N GLY A 163 26.82 22.33 5.90
CA GLY A 163 27.82 21.61 6.68
C GLY A 163 29.00 21.04 5.89
N ARG A 164 29.11 21.33 4.58
CA ARG A 164 30.13 20.79 3.66
C ARG A 164 30.24 19.25 3.71
N ARG A 165 29.10 18.58 3.82
CA ARG A 165 28.99 17.11 3.88
C ARG A 165 28.73 16.54 2.48
N PRO A 166 29.18 15.30 2.21
CA PRO A 166 28.87 14.65 0.95
C PRO A 166 27.36 14.41 0.85
N LYS A 167 26.80 14.63 -0.34
CA LYS A 167 25.41 14.30 -0.64
C LYS A 167 25.16 12.81 -0.36
N PRO A 168 24.04 12.43 0.29
CA PRO A 168 23.69 11.04 0.47
C PRO A 168 23.30 10.41 -0.87
N GLN A 169 23.54 9.11 -1.01
CA GLN A 169 23.02 8.33 -2.13
C GLN A 169 21.49 8.35 -2.10
N MET A 170 20.86 8.68 -3.24
CA MET A 170 19.41 8.59 -3.38
C MET A 170 19.00 7.26 -4.01
N VAL A 171 18.01 6.59 -3.42
CA VAL A 171 17.39 5.39 -3.97
C VAL A 171 15.89 5.63 -4.08
N MET A 172 15.38 5.67 -5.31
CA MET A 172 13.98 5.94 -5.62
C MET A 172 13.33 4.68 -6.17
N MET A 173 12.26 4.21 -5.55
CA MET A 173 11.58 2.98 -5.94
C MET A 173 10.09 3.22 -6.11
N SER A 174 9.51 2.71 -7.18
CA SER A 174 8.07 2.77 -7.40
C SER A 174 7.69 1.72 -8.43
N ALA A 175 6.47 1.20 -8.32
CA ALA A 175 5.93 0.35 -9.38
C ALA A 175 5.54 1.19 -10.61
N THR A 176 4.87 2.32 -10.37
CA THR A 176 4.46 3.30 -11.38
C THR A 176 5.29 4.58 -11.34
N LEU A 177 6.47 4.60 -11.97
CA LEU A 177 7.20 5.86 -12.15
C LEU A 177 6.83 6.55 -13.48
N THR A 178 5.68 7.22 -13.47
CA THR A 178 5.16 7.98 -14.61
C THR A 178 6.13 9.09 -15.08
N LEU A 179 6.01 9.50 -16.35
CA LEU A 179 6.90 10.50 -16.96
C LEU A 179 6.93 11.82 -16.18
N HIS A 180 5.80 12.27 -15.64
CA HIS A 180 5.70 13.53 -14.90
C HIS A 180 6.40 13.44 -13.54
N VAL A 181 6.20 12.35 -12.77
CA VAL A 181 6.92 12.12 -11.51
C VAL A 181 8.42 12.02 -11.77
N ARG A 182 8.84 11.27 -12.80
CA ARG A 182 10.24 11.16 -13.19
C ARG A 182 10.82 12.53 -13.52
N SER A 183 10.15 13.30 -14.36
CA SER A 183 10.60 14.65 -14.75
C SER A 183 10.69 15.60 -13.55
N TRP A 184 9.76 15.48 -12.60
CA TRP A 184 9.76 16.25 -11.36
C TRP A 184 10.98 15.93 -10.49
N LEU A 185 11.33 14.64 -10.32
CA LEU A 185 12.48 14.20 -9.52
C LEU A 185 13.81 14.77 -10.04
N PHE A 186 14.03 14.73 -11.36
CA PHE A 186 15.26 15.25 -11.98
C PHE A 186 15.33 16.78 -12.03
N LYS A 187 14.19 17.47 -11.87
CA LYS A 187 14.14 18.94 -11.75
C LYS A 187 14.45 19.41 -10.32
N GLN A 188 14.38 18.53 -9.31
CA GLN A 188 14.72 18.90 -7.95
C GLN A 188 16.22 19.11 -7.81
N ASN A 189 16.60 20.26 -7.27
CA ASN A 189 18.00 20.65 -7.18
C ASN A 189 18.75 19.75 -6.20
N GLY A 190 19.81 19.09 -6.67
CA GLY A 190 20.68 18.26 -5.84
C GLY A 190 20.11 16.90 -5.45
N TRP A 191 18.89 16.54 -5.89
CA TRP A 191 18.28 15.25 -5.56
C TRP A 191 18.91 14.11 -6.34
N MET A 192 18.81 14.09 -7.66
CA MET A 192 19.38 13.01 -8.48
C MET A 192 20.64 13.51 -9.19
N SER A 193 21.68 12.68 -9.20
CA SER A 193 22.85 12.90 -10.05
C SER A 193 22.48 12.71 -11.53
N GLU A 194 23.29 13.27 -12.43
CA GLU A 194 23.11 13.07 -13.87
C GLU A 194 23.26 11.58 -14.27
N ARG A 195 24.10 10.84 -13.53
CA ARG A 195 24.41 9.43 -13.78
C ARG A 195 23.74 8.52 -12.74
N VAL A 196 22.46 8.24 -12.96
CA VAL A 196 21.70 7.28 -12.16
C VAL A 196 21.81 5.86 -12.69
N VAL A 197 21.80 4.87 -11.81
CA VAL A 197 21.58 3.47 -12.16
C VAL A 197 20.07 3.24 -12.27
N ARG A 198 19.61 2.78 -13.43
CA ARG A 198 18.20 2.43 -13.64
C ARG A 198 18.04 0.92 -13.64
N LEU A 199 17.28 0.41 -12.68
CA LEU A 199 16.90 -0.98 -12.59
C LEU A 199 15.45 -1.09 -13.06
N HIS A 200 15.23 -1.92 -14.07
CA HIS A 200 13.89 -2.26 -14.53
C HIS A 200 13.65 -3.74 -14.32
N GLY A 201 12.41 -4.10 -14.00
CA GLY A 201 11.97 -5.50 -14.02
C GLY A 201 12.35 -6.19 -15.32
N ILE A 202 12.87 -7.41 -15.23
CA ILE A 202 13.09 -8.25 -16.40
C ILE A 202 11.70 -8.70 -16.87
N LYS A 203 11.22 -8.12 -17.96
CA LYS A 203 10.10 -8.71 -18.70
C LYS A 203 10.66 -9.90 -19.45
N GLU A 204 10.46 -11.11 -18.95
CA GLU A 204 10.65 -12.30 -19.77
C GLU A 204 9.73 -12.17 -20.98
N LYS A 205 10.32 -11.92 -22.15
CA LYS A 205 9.65 -12.15 -23.42
C LYS A 205 9.75 -13.64 -23.67
N THR A 206 8.67 -14.38 -23.44
CA THR A 206 8.52 -15.71 -24.03
C THR A 206 8.50 -15.56 -25.55
N GLU A 207 9.29 -16.38 -26.25
CA GLU A 207 9.41 -16.40 -27.72
C GLU A 207 8.17 -16.93 -28.44
N SER A 208 7.19 -17.44 -27.69
CA SER A 208 5.81 -17.62 -28.15
C SER A 208 5.00 -16.41 -27.69
N GLY A 209 4.33 -15.72 -28.60
CA GLY A 209 3.40 -14.61 -28.32
C GLY A 209 2.16 -14.99 -27.49
N GLU A 210 2.25 -16.07 -26.71
CA GLU A 210 1.34 -16.42 -25.65
C GLU A 210 1.91 -15.84 -24.35
N LEU A 211 1.15 -14.91 -23.77
CA LEU A 211 1.29 -14.58 -22.37
C LEU A 211 1.19 -15.91 -21.62
N MET A 212 2.28 -16.35 -21.00
CA MET A 212 2.18 -17.34 -19.93
C MET A 212 1.35 -16.66 -18.83
N SER A 213 0.03 -16.83 -18.88
CA SER A 213 -0.79 -16.73 -17.69
C SER A 213 -0.13 -17.68 -16.70
N ASN A 214 0.27 -17.17 -15.54
CA ASN A 214 0.53 -18.03 -14.39
C ASN A 214 -0.78 -18.79 -14.11
N GLU A 215 -1.00 -19.93 -14.79
CA GLU A 215 -2.09 -20.89 -14.60
C GLU A 215 -1.97 -21.62 -13.25
N ARG A 216 -1.45 -20.96 -12.21
CA ARG A 216 -1.31 -21.51 -10.86
C ARG A 216 -1.92 -20.65 -9.75
N ASN A 217 -2.59 -19.56 -10.09
CA ASN A 217 -3.41 -18.81 -9.14
C ASN A 217 -4.84 -18.72 -9.66
N GLN A 218 -5.71 -19.58 -9.14
CA GLN A 218 -7.13 -19.66 -9.50
C GLN A 218 -7.89 -18.53 -8.78
N VAL A 219 -7.61 -17.28 -9.16
CA VAL A 219 -8.28 -16.10 -8.60
C VAL A 219 -9.51 -15.79 -9.43
N THR A 220 -10.68 -15.86 -8.80
CA THR A 220 -11.96 -15.50 -9.41
C THR A 220 -12.22 -14.01 -9.21
N HIS A 221 -12.63 -13.32 -10.26
CA HIS A 221 -12.91 -11.88 -10.22
C HIS A 221 -14.39 -11.62 -10.47
N SER A 222 -15.04 -10.92 -9.56
CA SER A 222 -16.45 -10.53 -9.68
C SER A 222 -16.60 -9.01 -9.60
N VAL A 223 -17.51 -8.46 -10.39
CA VAL A 223 -17.87 -7.05 -10.36
C VAL A 223 -19.34 -6.89 -10.01
N VAL A 224 -19.59 -6.16 -8.93
CA VAL A 224 -20.91 -5.79 -8.45
C VAL A 224 -21.12 -4.30 -8.71
N VAL A 225 -22.20 -3.97 -9.39
CA VAL A 225 -22.61 -2.59 -9.66
C VAL A 225 -23.65 -2.17 -8.62
N VAL A 226 -23.41 -1.01 -8.00
CA VAL A 226 -24.28 -0.38 -7.02
C VAL A 226 -25.06 0.73 -7.72
N GLU A 227 -26.38 0.54 -7.79
CA GLU A 227 -27.31 1.50 -8.37
C GLU A 227 -27.51 2.72 -7.45
N ALA A 228 -28.04 3.81 -8.00
CA ALA A 228 -28.28 5.06 -7.26
C ALA A 228 -29.28 4.88 -6.08
N ASP A 229 -30.16 3.88 -6.17
CA ASP A 229 -31.11 3.52 -5.11
C ASP A 229 -30.51 2.55 -4.06
N GLY A 230 -29.24 2.17 -4.23
CA GLY A 230 -28.52 1.24 -3.34
C GLY A 230 -28.70 -0.23 -3.70
N ARG A 231 -29.45 -0.58 -4.75
CA ARG A 231 -29.56 -1.98 -5.21
C ARG A 231 -28.24 -2.47 -5.79
N LEU A 232 -27.98 -3.76 -5.63
CA LEU A 232 -26.80 -4.44 -6.16
C LEU A 232 -27.20 -5.26 -7.39
N ARG A 233 -26.34 -5.28 -8.40
CA ARG A 233 -26.45 -6.22 -9.52
C ARG A 233 -25.07 -6.69 -9.97
N ASN A 234 -25.02 -7.87 -10.56
CA ASN A 234 -23.82 -8.32 -11.25
C ASN A 234 -23.57 -7.49 -12.51
N LEU A 235 -22.31 -7.19 -12.80
CA LEU A 235 -21.93 -6.66 -14.10
C LEU A 235 -22.17 -7.76 -15.15
N ASN A 236 -22.97 -7.47 -16.17
CA ASN A 236 -23.17 -8.40 -17.28
C ASN A 236 -22.09 -8.20 -18.33
N ASP A 237 -21.47 -9.29 -18.79
CA ASP A 237 -20.42 -9.28 -19.83
C ASP A 237 -20.96 -9.10 -21.26
N LYS A 238 -22.26 -8.81 -21.42
CA LYS A 238 -22.89 -8.62 -22.73
C LYS A 238 -23.81 -7.40 -22.74
N ASP A 239 -23.29 -6.28 -23.24
CA ASP A 239 -24.11 -5.29 -23.94
C ASP A 239 -23.58 -5.11 -25.37
N PRO A 240 -24.11 -5.87 -26.35
CA PRO A 240 -23.68 -5.81 -27.75
C PRO A 240 -24.02 -4.48 -28.45
N GLN A 241 -24.77 -3.56 -27.83
CA GLN A 241 -25.18 -2.31 -28.47
C GLN A 241 -24.17 -1.17 -28.29
N ALA A 242 -23.26 -1.27 -27.31
CA ALA A 242 -22.24 -0.25 -27.06
C ALA A 242 -21.11 -0.25 -28.13
N ASP A 243 -20.83 -1.40 -28.74
CA ASP A 243 -19.74 -1.57 -29.72
C ASP A 243 -20.05 -0.95 -31.09
N SER A 244 -21.32 -0.63 -31.37
CA SER A 244 -21.73 -0.02 -32.65
C SER A 244 -21.37 1.46 -32.79
N LYS A 245 -20.97 2.15 -31.72
CA LYS A 245 -20.62 3.59 -31.75
C LYS A 245 -19.13 3.89 -31.96
N PHE A 246 -18.25 2.89 -31.93
CA PHE A 246 -16.79 3.11 -32.00
C PHE A 246 -16.09 2.47 -33.20
N ALA A 247 -16.83 1.86 -34.13
CA ALA A 247 -16.28 1.37 -35.41
C ALA A 247 -16.06 2.53 -36.41
N GLY A 248 -15.07 3.39 -36.14
CA GLY A 248 -14.90 4.59 -36.96
C GLY A 248 -13.61 5.38 -36.78
N LYS A 249 -12.47 4.75 -36.42
CA LYS A 249 -11.15 5.38 -36.60
C LYS A 249 -10.08 4.30 -36.80
N LYS A 250 -9.76 4.03 -38.07
CA LYS A 250 -8.57 3.25 -38.44
C LYS A 250 -7.33 3.97 -37.89
N ARG A 251 -6.54 3.29 -37.06
CA ARG A 251 -5.22 3.74 -36.60
C ARG A 251 -4.30 3.91 -37.81
N GLY A 252 -3.98 5.15 -38.16
CA GLY A 252 -2.87 5.47 -39.05
C GLY A 252 -1.54 5.22 -38.34
N ILE A 253 -0.58 4.69 -39.08
CA ILE A 253 0.81 4.46 -38.64
C ILE A 253 1.37 5.80 -38.14
N LEU A 254 1.74 5.86 -36.86
CA LEU A 254 2.32 7.04 -36.22
C LEU A 254 3.78 7.19 -36.65
N SER A 255 4.06 8.34 -37.27
CA SER A 255 5.36 8.90 -37.62
C SER A 255 6.30 9.00 -36.41
N GLU A 256 7.60 8.77 -36.63
CA GLU A 256 8.71 8.81 -35.65
C GLU A 256 9.09 10.22 -35.14
N ASP A 257 8.11 11.11 -34.94
CA ASP A 257 8.35 12.45 -34.40
C ASP A 257 7.84 12.56 -32.94
N PRO A 258 8.72 12.69 -31.94
CA PRO A 258 8.35 12.84 -30.53
C PRO A 258 7.47 14.07 -30.23
N GLY A 259 7.46 15.09 -31.11
CA GLY A 259 6.66 16.30 -30.93
C GLY A 259 5.16 16.10 -31.17
N ALA A 260 4.78 15.19 -32.07
CA ALA A 260 3.38 14.98 -32.47
C ALA A 260 2.54 14.25 -31.41
N VAL A 261 3.15 13.35 -30.64
CA VAL A 261 2.49 12.55 -29.59
C VAL A 261 1.98 13.43 -28.44
N LEU A 262 2.71 14.50 -28.09
CA LEU A 262 2.27 15.45 -27.05
C LEU A 262 1.01 16.22 -27.45
N SER A 263 0.82 16.51 -28.74
CA SER A 263 -0.34 17.25 -29.24
C SER A 263 -1.63 16.42 -29.32
N LEU A 264 -1.52 15.10 -29.35
CA LEU A 264 -2.66 14.17 -29.37
C LEU A 264 -3.21 13.94 -27.95
N LEU A 265 -2.32 13.89 -26.95
CA LEU A 265 -2.70 13.80 -25.53
C LEU A 265 -3.37 15.09 -25.04
N ASP A 266 -3.03 16.24 -25.62
CA ASP A 266 -3.66 17.53 -25.28
C ASP A 266 -5.08 17.68 -25.85
N LYS A 267 -5.53 16.83 -26.79
CA LYS A 267 -6.87 16.93 -27.42
C LYS A 267 -7.92 15.96 -26.87
N GLU A 268 -7.52 14.86 -26.24
CA GLU A 268 -8.48 13.87 -25.70
C GLU A 268 -9.08 14.28 -24.35
N ASP A 269 -8.47 15.25 -23.66
CA ASP A 269 -8.89 15.71 -22.32
C ASP A 269 -9.73 17.00 -22.30
N ASP A 270 -9.96 17.63 -23.47
CA ASP A 270 -10.71 18.89 -23.59
C ASP A 270 -12.25 18.70 -23.66
N GLU A 271 -12.75 17.47 -23.82
CA GLU A 271 -14.21 17.19 -23.88
C GLU A 271 -14.89 16.96 -22.52
N ALA A 272 -14.14 16.95 -21.40
CA ALA A 272 -14.71 16.80 -20.06
C ALA A 272 -14.90 18.15 -19.34
N GLY A 273 -15.90 18.92 -19.78
CA GLY A 273 -16.67 19.85 -18.94
C GLY A 273 -15.95 21.08 -18.38
N LEU A 274 -15.77 22.11 -19.22
CA LEU A 274 -15.57 23.50 -18.79
C LEU A 274 -16.81 24.32 -19.14
N ASN A 275 -17.60 24.71 -18.13
CA ASN A 275 -18.36 25.98 -18.08
C ASN A 275 -19.14 26.10 -16.76
N ALA A 276 -18.51 26.70 -15.75
CA ALA A 276 -19.22 27.41 -14.67
C ALA A 276 -18.37 28.60 -14.20
N PRO A 277 -18.88 29.85 -14.24
CA PRO A 277 -18.12 31.03 -13.83
C PRO A 277 -17.98 31.08 -12.30
N TRP A 278 -16.76 31.13 -11.79
CA TRP A 278 -16.49 31.30 -10.36
C TRP A 278 -16.59 32.77 -9.96
N ASN A 279 -17.60 33.12 -9.18
CA ASN A 279 -17.74 34.43 -8.54
C ASN A 279 -16.72 34.59 -7.41
N GLN A 280 -15.77 35.51 -7.59
CA GLN A 280 -14.88 36.01 -6.54
C GLN A 280 -15.66 36.91 -5.58
N ARG A 281 -15.94 36.44 -4.36
CA ARG A 281 -16.06 37.27 -3.14
C ARG A 281 -16.22 36.36 -1.92
N ASN A 282 -15.11 36.19 -1.20
CA ASN A 282 -14.99 36.09 0.27
C ASN A 282 -13.73 35.28 0.64
N LEU A 283 -12.59 35.98 0.56
CA LEU A 283 -11.36 35.62 1.25
C LEU A 283 -11.33 36.42 2.55
N ALA A 284 -11.68 35.76 3.66
CA ALA A 284 -11.31 36.20 5.00
C ALA A 284 -11.27 34.97 5.92
N HIS A 285 -10.08 34.70 6.48
CA HIS A 285 -9.81 33.99 7.73
C HIS A 285 -10.87 32.98 8.20
N GLN A 286 -10.67 31.68 7.89
CA GLN A 286 -11.31 30.60 8.65
C GLN A 286 -10.28 29.92 9.56
N PRO A 287 -10.50 29.91 10.88
CA PRO A 287 -9.77 29.05 11.80
C PRO A 287 -10.32 27.61 11.71
N ALA A 288 -9.45 26.63 11.99
CA ALA A 288 -9.74 25.22 12.26
C ALA A 288 -10.79 24.54 11.33
N THR A 289 -10.29 23.75 10.38
CA THR A 289 -11.03 22.87 9.48
C THR A 289 -12.10 22.05 10.22
N ARG A 290 -13.38 22.29 9.88
CA ARG A 290 -14.45 21.29 10.07
C ARG A 290 -14.09 20.03 9.28
N PRO A 291 -14.31 18.81 9.81
CA PRO A 291 -14.08 17.60 9.02
C PRO A 291 -15.01 17.62 7.80
N ALA A 292 -14.45 17.36 6.62
CA ALA A 292 -15.24 17.13 5.42
C ALA A 292 -16.25 16.00 5.70
N LYS A 293 -17.51 16.19 5.29
CA LYS A 293 -18.55 15.16 5.45
C LYS A 293 -18.10 13.94 4.64
N GLY A 294 -17.60 12.91 5.32
CA GLY A 294 -17.04 11.71 4.70
C GLY A 294 -18.07 10.97 3.84
N VAL A 295 -17.59 10.22 2.85
CA VAL A 295 -18.47 9.33 2.07
C VAL A 295 -18.92 8.20 2.98
N ILE A 296 -20.23 7.98 3.07
CA ILE A 296 -20.82 6.86 3.81
C ILE A 296 -21.15 5.78 2.79
N LEU A 297 -20.67 4.55 3.03
CA LEU A 297 -20.95 3.43 2.14
C LEU A 297 -22.42 3.01 2.23
N PRO A 298 -23.06 2.61 1.12
CA PRO A 298 -24.40 2.06 1.16
C PRO A 298 -24.46 0.79 2.05
N PRO A 299 -25.50 0.64 2.91
CA PRO A 299 -25.64 -0.54 3.77
C PRO A 299 -25.63 -1.86 3.00
N SER A 300 -26.27 -1.89 1.82
CA SER A 300 -26.32 -3.06 0.94
C SER A 300 -24.92 -3.60 0.58
N VAL A 301 -23.94 -2.72 0.39
CA VAL A 301 -22.55 -3.12 0.12
C VAL A 301 -21.94 -3.84 1.33
N LEU A 302 -22.17 -3.32 2.54
CA LEU A 302 -21.65 -3.93 3.77
C LEU A 302 -22.37 -5.24 4.11
N GLU A 303 -23.68 -5.32 3.86
CA GLU A 303 -24.47 -6.54 4.00
C GLU A 303 -24.00 -7.65 3.04
N ALA A 304 -23.72 -7.30 1.78
CA ALA A 304 -23.19 -8.24 0.79
C ALA A 304 -21.78 -8.74 1.17
N VAL A 305 -20.90 -7.85 1.65
CA VAL A 305 -19.59 -8.23 2.17
C VAL A 305 -19.74 -9.14 3.39
N ALA A 306 -20.59 -8.79 4.36
CA ALA A 306 -20.81 -9.59 5.56
C ALA A 306 -21.34 -10.99 5.25
N THR A 307 -22.30 -11.09 4.33
CA THR A 307 -22.87 -12.36 3.85
C THR A 307 -21.78 -13.23 3.23
N SER A 308 -20.97 -12.66 2.33
CA SER A 308 -19.87 -13.39 1.69
C SER A 308 -18.77 -13.79 2.68
N VAL A 309 -18.50 -12.99 3.71
CA VAL A 309 -17.55 -13.36 4.76
C VAL A 309 -18.07 -14.51 5.60
N ALA A 310 -19.35 -14.51 5.96
CA ALA A 310 -19.95 -15.59 6.74
C ALA A 310 -20.01 -16.93 5.97
N LEU A 311 -20.19 -16.88 4.64
CA LEU A 311 -20.44 -18.08 3.84
C LEU A 311 -19.18 -18.64 3.15
N ASP A 312 -18.29 -17.79 2.66
CA ASP A 312 -17.21 -18.22 1.75
C ASP A 312 -15.80 -18.03 2.31
N VAL A 313 -15.62 -17.19 3.33
CA VAL A 313 -14.28 -16.86 3.85
C VAL A 313 -13.84 -17.93 4.84
N SER A 314 -12.79 -18.67 4.51
CA SER A 314 -12.27 -19.73 5.36
C SER A 314 -11.50 -19.22 6.59
N HIS A 315 -10.66 -18.19 6.41
CA HIS A 315 -9.79 -17.70 7.49
C HIS A 315 -9.64 -16.19 7.53
N ARG A 316 -9.28 -15.59 6.39
CA ARG A 316 -8.98 -14.15 6.31
C ARG A 316 -9.46 -13.53 5.01
N ALA A 317 -9.97 -12.32 5.12
CA ALA A 317 -10.34 -11.47 4.00
C ALA A 317 -9.86 -10.03 4.22
N LEU A 318 -9.77 -9.27 3.12
CA LEU A 318 -9.45 -7.84 3.15
C LEU A 318 -10.55 -7.04 2.45
N LEU A 319 -11.09 -6.04 3.13
CA LEU A 319 -11.94 -5.00 2.56
C LEU A 319 -11.12 -3.73 2.32
N VAL A 320 -10.98 -3.36 1.05
CA VAL A 320 -10.31 -2.13 0.62
C VAL A 320 -11.35 -1.06 0.32
N ILE A 321 -11.33 0.02 1.10
CA ILE A 321 -12.26 1.15 0.95
C ILE A 321 -11.57 2.40 0.36
N PRO A 322 -12.32 3.33 -0.27
CA PRO A 322 -11.79 4.59 -0.76
C PRO A 322 -11.25 5.48 0.37
N ASN A 323 -10.27 6.33 0.07
CA ASN A 323 -9.64 7.22 1.07
C ASN A 323 -10.61 8.27 1.67
N GLY A 324 -11.75 8.54 1.02
CA GLY A 324 -12.77 9.47 1.51
C GLY A 324 -13.80 8.85 2.48
N VAL A 325 -13.69 7.54 2.71
CA VAL A 325 -14.56 6.78 3.63
C VAL A 325 -13.83 6.60 4.95
N SER A 326 -14.51 6.90 6.07
CA SER A 326 -13.96 6.64 7.39
C SER A 326 -14.01 5.15 7.70
N ILE A 327 -12.93 4.60 8.27
CA ILE A 327 -12.84 3.17 8.59
C ILE A 327 -13.75 2.82 9.77
N ASP A 328 -13.76 3.65 10.83
CA ASP A 328 -14.42 3.27 12.09
C ASP A 328 -15.91 2.95 11.92
N PRO A 329 -16.73 3.75 11.22
CA PRO A 329 -18.13 3.41 10.99
C PRO A 329 -18.32 2.13 10.19
N VAL A 330 -17.43 1.86 9.22
CA VAL A 330 -17.48 0.62 8.41
C VAL A 330 -17.20 -0.60 9.30
N VAL A 331 -16.20 -0.52 10.17
CA VAL A 331 -15.86 -1.58 11.12
C VAL A 331 -16.99 -1.80 12.12
N GLU A 332 -17.58 -0.72 12.66
CA GLU A 332 -18.72 -0.80 13.58
C GLU A 332 -19.92 -1.49 12.93
N THR A 333 -20.35 -1.05 11.74
CA THR A 333 -21.47 -1.66 11.03
C THR A 333 -21.21 -3.13 10.69
N LEU A 334 -20.00 -3.51 10.26
CA LEU A 334 -19.68 -4.91 9.95
C LEU A 334 -19.69 -5.80 11.21
N ARG A 335 -19.29 -5.26 12.37
CA ARG A 335 -19.41 -5.97 13.66
C ARG A 335 -20.86 -6.12 14.10
N GLU A 336 -21.69 -5.11 13.89
CA GLU A 336 -23.15 -5.19 14.14
C GLU A 336 -23.81 -6.26 13.26
N LEU A 337 -23.29 -6.48 12.04
CA LEU A 337 -23.68 -7.56 11.14
C LEU A 337 -23.08 -8.93 11.51
N GLY A 338 -22.37 -9.04 12.64
CA GLY A 338 -21.82 -10.31 13.17
C GLY A 338 -20.46 -10.72 12.59
N VAL A 339 -19.79 -9.85 11.82
CA VAL A 339 -18.48 -10.15 11.23
C VAL A 339 -17.35 -9.76 12.18
N GLU A 340 -16.42 -10.68 12.43
CA GLU A 340 -15.18 -10.36 13.15
C GLU A 340 -14.29 -9.42 12.32
N THR A 341 -14.48 -8.12 12.52
CA THR A 341 -13.86 -7.08 11.68
C THR A 341 -12.91 -6.21 12.50
N ARG A 342 -11.77 -5.84 11.91
CA ARG A 342 -10.86 -4.83 12.47
C ARG A 342 -10.09 -4.07 11.40
N THR A 343 -9.61 -2.89 11.75
CA THR A 343 -8.72 -2.09 10.91
C THR A 343 -7.40 -2.81 10.70
N LEU A 344 -6.86 -2.75 9.48
CA LEU A 344 -5.52 -3.26 9.19
C LEU A 344 -4.50 -2.51 10.05
N ASN A 345 -3.82 -3.25 10.92
CA ASN A 345 -2.71 -2.76 11.74
C ASN A 345 -1.60 -3.80 11.73
N LEU A 346 -0.62 -3.59 10.85
CA LEU A 346 0.42 -4.59 10.62
C LEU A 346 1.31 -4.78 11.84
N LYS A 347 1.49 -3.75 12.67
CA LYS A 347 2.28 -3.85 13.90
C LYS A 347 1.69 -4.90 14.85
N GLU A 348 0.38 -4.82 15.08
CA GLU A 348 -0.34 -5.77 15.93
C GLU A 348 -0.35 -7.16 15.30
N GLU A 349 -0.59 -7.27 13.99
CA GLU A 349 -0.52 -8.55 13.27
C GLU A 349 0.83 -9.24 13.43
N ILE A 350 1.93 -8.51 13.25
CA ILE A 350 3.29 -9.03 13.41
C ILE A 350 3.49 -9.52 14.85
N GLN A 351 3.04 -8.76 15.85
CA GLN A 351 3.16 -9.13 17.27
C GLN A 351 2.32 -10.38 17.63
N HIS A 352 1.10 -10.49 17.09
CA HIS A 352 0.23 -11.65 17.32
C HIS A 352 0.79 -12.93 16.68
N VAL A 353 1.39 -12.83 15.49
CA VAL A 353 2.03 -13.99 14.85
C VAL A 353 3.25 -14.44 15.64
N SER A 354 4.10 -13.51 16.08
CA SER A 354 5.29 -13.86 16.87
C SER A 354 4.92 -14.57 18.18
N THR A 355 3.94 -14.05 18.92
CA THR A 355 3.50 -14.66 20.21
C THR A 355 2.89 -16.04 20.03
N ARG A 356 2.13 -16.28 18.94
CA ARG A 356 1.61 -17.64 18.63
C ARG A 356 2.73 -18.64 18.35
N LEU A 357 3.71 -18.24 17.53
CA LEU A 357 4.84 -19.11 17.19
C LEU A 357 5.69 -19.44 18.43
N GLU A 358 5.91 -18.48 19.32
CA GLU A 358 6.61 -18.70 20.60
C GLU A 358 5.85 -19.72 21.46
N ASN A 359 4.54 -19.58 21.61
CA ASN A 359 3.71 -20.52 22.37
C ASN A 359 3.65 -21.93 21.74
N GLU A 360 3.65 -22.04 20.41
CA GLU A 360 3.68 -23.32 19.70
C GLU A 360 5.04 -24.03 19.86
N LEU A 361 6.14 -23.27 19.84
CA LEU A 361 7.50 -23.77 20.09
C LEU A 361 7.70 -24.23 21.54
N GLU A 362 7.12 -23.52 22.52
CA GLU A 362 7.13 -23.95 23.92
C GLU A 362 6.32 -25.22 24.16
N ASN A 363 5.21 -25.41 23.43
CA ASN A 363 4.37 -26.61 23.53
C ASN A 363 4.92 -27.83 22.79
N THR A 364 5.94 -27.69 21.93
CA THR A 364 6.56 -28.80 21.19
C THR A 364 7.85 -29.33 21.82
N ILE A 365 8.37 -28.69 22.88
CA ILE A 365 9.51 -29.20 23.66
C ILE A 365 8.95 -29.90 24.93
N PRO A 366 9.04 -31.23 25.06
CA PRO A 366 8.62 -31.90 26.29
C PRO A 366 9.58 -31.51 27.41
N ASN A 367 9.11 -30.72 28.37
CA ASN A 367 9.86 -30.43 29.59
C ASN A 367 10.11 -31.73 30.38
N SER A 368 11.38 -32.07 30.56
CA SER A 368 11.84 -33.08 31.53
C SER A 368 11.58 -32.57 32.97
N PRO A 369 11.28 -33.44 33.94
CA PRO A 369 10.46 -33.06 35.09
C PRO A 369 11.27 -32.41 36.20
N HIS A 370 10.79 -31.26 36.69
CA HIS A 370 11.05 -30.85 38.06
C HIS A 370 9.83 -31.15 38.93
N THR A 371 10.10 -32.05 39.87
CA THR A 371 9.28 -32.54 40.96
C THR A 371 8.66 -31.40 41.77
N SER A 372 7.35 -31.40 41.94
CA SER A 372 6.67 -30.83 43.11
C SER A 372 5.30 -31.49 43.27
N GLN A 373 5.13 -32.14 44.42
CA GLN A 373 3.96 -32.89 44.84
C GLN A 373 2.83 -31.95 45.31
N SER A 374 1.61 -32.29 44.94
CA SER A 374 0.33 -32.21 45.69
C SER A 374 -0.79 -31.92 44.66
N SER A 375 -1.96 -32.56 44.64
CA SER A 375 -2.65 -33.51 45.50
C SER A 375 -3.81 -34.10 44.67
N LEU A 376 -4.16 -35.36 44.92
CA LEU A 376 -5.22 -36.12 44.25
C LEU A 376 -6.62 -35.57 44.55
N SER A 377 -7.46 -35.42 43.52
CA SER A 377 -8.92 -35.68 43.61
C SER A 377 -9.55 -35.85 42.21
N ASP A 378 -10.25 -36.98 42.06
CA ASP A 378 -11.22 -37.43 41.03
C ASP A 378 -10.79 -37.91 39.63
N PRO A 379 -10.77 -39.24 39.39
CA PRO A 379 -10.79 -39.86 38.08
C PRO A 379 -12.22 -40.30 37.73
N SER A 380 -13.10 -39.35 37.39
CA SER A 380 -14.46 -39.71 36.95
C SER A 380 -15.09 -38.64 36.05
N LEU A 381 -14.42 -38.25 34.97
CA LEU A 381 -15.02 -37.70 33.76
C LEU A 381 -14.11 -38.03 32.56
N VAL A 382 -14.09 -39.31 32.16
CA VAL A 382 -13.70 -39.68 30.80
C VAL A 382 -14.98 -39.60 29.98
N GLY A 383 -15.15 -38.50 29.26
CA GLY A 383 -16.32 -38.25 28.43
C GLY A 383 -16.03 -37.16 27.40
N GLN A 384 -15.71 -37.60 26.18
CA GLN A 384 -15.89 -36.87 24.92
C GLN A 384 -15.13 -35.55 24.75
N ASP A 385 -13.82 -35.63 24.53
CA ASP A 385 -13.16 -34.69 23.59
C ASP A 385 -13.40 -35.23 22.17
N GLU A 386 -14.61 -35.02 21.66
CA GLU A 386 -14.83 -34.99 20.21
C GLU A 386 -14.28 -33.64 19.72
N GLY A 387 -13.46 -33.68 18.67
CA GLY A 387 -12.74 -32.54 18.15
C GLY A 387 -13.64 -31.37 17.77
N GLU A 388 -13.75 -30.39 18.66
CA GLU A 388 -13.94 -29.00 18.27
C GLU A 388 -12.55 -28.41 18.00
N GLU A 389 -12.03 -28.68 16.79
CA GLU A 389 -11.06 -27.81 16.17
C GLU A 389 -11.73 -26.43 16.10
N PHE A 390 -11.38 -25.51 17.02
CA PHE A 390 -11.93 -24.17 17.09
C PHE A 390 -11.89 -23.54 15.70
N ALA A 391 -13.02 -23.56 14.99
CA ALA A 391 -13.19 -22.85 13.73
C ALA A 391 -13.18 -21.36 14.10
N SER A 392 -11.99 -20.77 14.12
CA SER A 392 -11.84 -19.34 14.36
C SER A 392 -12.68 -18.61 13.32
N ASN A 393 -13.64 -17.79 13.78
CA ASN A 393 -14.49 -16.99 12.90
C ASN A 393 -13.61 -16.23 11.90
N PRO A 394 -13.95 -16.20 10.59
CA PRO A 394 -13.10 -15.53 9.60
C PRO A 394 -12.90 -14.06 9.95
N THR A 395 -11.65 -13.62 9.99
CA THR A 395 -11.33 -12.22 10.27
C THR A 395 -11.36 -11.38 9.00
N LEU A 396 -12.12 -10.29 9.02
CA LEU A 396 -12.13 -9.27 7.97
C LEU A 396 -11.24 -8.08 8.36
N LEU A 397 -10.19 -7.84 7.57
CA LEU A 397 -9.32 -6.67 7.72
C LEU A 397 -9.83 -5.52 6.86
N VAL A 398 -9.94 -4.31 7.42
CA VAL A 398 -10.37 -3.12 6.67
C VAL A 398 -9.21 -2.16 6.47
N ALA A 399 -8.96 -1.74 5.23
CA ALA A 399 -7.89 -0.82 4.89
C ALA A 399 -8.33 0.16 3.79
N THR A 400 -7.68 1.32 3.70
CA THR A 400 -7.86 2.22 2.56
C THR A 400 -7.01 1.79 1.36
N THR A 401 -7.40 2.21 0.16
CA THR A 401 -6.61 2.04 -1.09
C THR A 401 -5.16 2.50 -0.98
N THR A 402 -4.86 3.49 -0.12
CA THR A 402 -3.48 3.96 0.11
C THR A 402 -2.71 3.05 1.05
N ALA A 403 -3.34 2.62 2.16
CA ALA A 403 -2.71 1.78 3.18
C ALA A 403 -2.31 0.40 2.65
N VAL A 404 -2.98 -0.09 1.60
CA VAL A 404 -2.64 -1.38 1.02
C VAL A 404 -1.34 -1.36 0.22
N ARG A 405 -0.92 -0.27 -0.41
CA ARG A 405 0.25 -0.28 -1.34
C ARG A 405 1.54 -0.78 -0.69
N GLY A 406 2.31 -1.64 -1.36
CA GLY A 406 3.58 -2.17 -0.84
C GLY A 406 3.48 -3.15 0.34
N ILE A 407 2.30 -3.31 0.97
CA ILE A 407 2.11 -4.27 2.07
C ILE A 407 2.14 -5.70 1.54
N ASP A 408 2.85 -6.55 2.27
CA ASP A 408 2.83 -8.00 2.19
C ASP A 408 1.89 -8.54 3.29
N ILE A 409 0.63 -8.77 2.91
CA ILE A 409 -0.37 -9.37 3.81
C ILE A 409 -0.29 -10.90 3.61
N PRO A 410 -0.36 -11.70 4.70
CA PRO A 410 -0.50 -13.16 4.59
C PRO A 410 -1.64 -13.55 3.64
N THR A 411 -1.53 -14.73 3.03
CA THR A 411 -2.48 -15.24 2.03
C THR A 411 -3.93 -15.00 2.42
N LEU A 412 -4.65 -14.26 1.57
CA LEU A 412 -6.07 -13.98 1.75
C LEU A 412 -6.90 -14.93 0.88
N SER A 413 -8.01 -15.41 1.43
CA SER A 413 -9.00 -16.14 0.64
C SER A 413 -9.82 -15.18 -0.23
N HIS A 414 -10.16 -14.02 0.33
CA HIS A 414 -11.05 -13.05 -0.29
C HIS A 414 -10.50 -11.63 -0.20
N VAL A 415 -10.69 -10.85 -1.26
CA VAL A 415 -10.41 -9.41 -1.30
C VAL A 415 -11.63 -8.68 -1.85
N TYR A 416 -12.22 -7.81 -1.04
CA TYR A 416 -13.31 -6.92 -1.42
C TYR A 416 -12.76 -5.53 -1.71
N ILE A 417 -13.18 -4.92 -2.82
CA ILE A 417 -12.72 -3.59 -3.26
C ILE A 417 -13.96 -2.73 -3.45
N VAL A 418 -14.09 -1.63 -2.70
CA VAL A 418 -15.20 -0.69 -2.83
C VAL A 418 -14.73 0.57 -3.53
N GLY A 419 -15.47 1.02 -4.55
CA GLY A 419 -15.16 2.26 -5.25
C GLY A 419 -14.11 2.16 -6.33
N GLY A 420 -13.75 0.93 -6.74
CA GLY A 420 -12.72 0.64 -7.71
C GLY A 420 -11.32 1.15 -7.33
N LEU A 421 -10.36 0.96 -8.23
CA LEU A 421 -8.96 1.38 -8.04
C LEU A 421 -8.52 2.33 -9.15
N GLU A 422 -7.57 3.20 -8.83
CA GLU A 422 -7.15 4.29 -9.72
C GLU A 422 -6.42 3.82 -10.97
N SER A 423 -5.82 2.63 -10.94
CA SER A 423 -5.08 2.07 -12.07
C SER A 423 -5.21 0.55 -12.15
N GLU A 424 -5.07 0.02 -13.35
CA GLU A 424 -4.96 -1.41 -13.65
C GLU A 424 -3.86 -2.09 -12.81
N GLU A 425 -2.76 -1.37 -12.61
CA GLU A 425 -1.62 -1.82 -11.83
C GLU A 425 -1.98 -1.92 -10.34
N THR A 426 -2.62 -0.90 -9.77
CA THR A 426 -3.13 -0.96 -8.39
C THR A 426 -4.14 -2.11 -8.23
N TYR A 427 -4.99 -2.34 -9.23
CA TYR A 427 -5.92 -3.46 -9.24
C TYR A 427 -5.21 -4.81 -9.15
N ARG A 428 -4.26 -5.07 -10.05
CA ARG A 428 -3.46 -6.30 -10.03
C ARG A 428 -2.76 -6.50 -8.70
N HIS A 429 -2.24 -5.43 -8.09
CA HIS A 429 -1.54 -5.50 -6.80
C HIS A 429 -2.45 -5.88 -5.62
N VAL A 430 -3.65 -5.31 -5.57
CA VAL A 430 -4.63 -5.61 -4.50
C VAL A 430 -5.23 -7.00 -4.73
N ALA A 431 -5.61 -7.30 -5.96
CA ALA A 431 -6.18 -8.60 -6.34
C ALA A 431 -5.19 -9.76 -6.14
N GLY A 432 -3.90 -9.56 -6.46
CA GLY A 432 -2.85 -10.58 -6.30
C GLY A 432 -2.52 -10.96 -4.86
N ARG A 433 -3.22 -10.39 -3.86
CA ARG A 433 -3.18 -10.81 -2.46
C ARG A 433 -4.10 -11.99 -2.18
N ALA A 434 -5.12 -12.17 -3.01
CA ALA A 434 -5.97 -13.34 -2.97
C ALA A 434 -5.24 -14.54 -3.61
N GLY A 435 -5.45 -15.73 -3.05
CA GLY A 435 -5.06 -16.99 -3.71
C GLY A 435 -3.55 -17.16 -3.91
N ARG A 436 -2.74 -16.93 -2.88
CA ARG A 436 -1.29 -17.17 -2.90
C ARG A 436 -0.95 -18.61 -2.48
N PHE A 437 0.19 -19.14 -2.94
CA PHE A 437 0.67 -20.50 -2.66
C PHE A 437 -0.24 -21.63 -3.17
N GLY A 438 -0.89 -21.43 -4.32
CA GLY A 438 -1.70 -22.46 -4.97
C GLY A 438 -3.09 -22.65 -4.36
N THR A 439 -3.52 -21.79 -3.42
CA THR A 439 -4.91 -21.76 -2.95
C THR A 439 -5.77 -20.94 -3.91
N PRO A 440 -7.05 -21.30 -4.13
CA PRO A 440 -7.97 -20.43 -4.85
C PRO A 440 -8.18 -19.12 -4.10
N GLY A 441 -8.54 -18.07 -4.83
CA GLY A 441 -8.85 -16.76 -4.24
C GLY A 441 -10.03 -16.10 -4.92
N THR A 442 -10.70 -15.20 -4.21
CA THR A 442 -11.84 -14.46 -4.76
C THR A 442 -11.62 -12.96 -4.60
N VAL A 443 -11.86 -12.20 -5.66
CA VAL A 443 -11.78 -10.74 -5.66
C VAL A 443 -13.12 -10.17 -6.09
N VAL A 444 -13.77 -9.40 -5.22
CA VAL A 444 -15.08 -8.81 -5.48
C VAL A 444 -14.95 -7.30 -5.51
N SER A 445 -15.33 -6.67 -6.63
CA SER A 445 -15.22 -5.23 -6.84
C SER A 445 -16.59 -4.57 -6.88
N PHE A 446 -16.91 -3.73 -5.91
CA PHE A 446 -18.10 -2.90 -5.88
C PHE A 446 -17.83 -1.55 -6.56
N VAL A 447 -18.58 -1.24 -7.61
CA VAL A 447 -18.47 0.01 -8.38
C VAL A 447 -19.82 0.69 -8.51
N GLY A 448 -19.86 2.01 -8.67
CA GLY A 448 -21.12 2.71 -8.89
C GLY A 448 -21.61 2.51 -10.32
N ALA A 449 -22.94 2.50 -10.50
CA ALA A 449 -23.54 2.69 -11.82
C ALA A 449 -23.21 4.08 -12.38
N ASP A 450 -23.46 4.28 -13.68
CA ASP A 450 -23.31 5.59 -14.31
C ASP A 450 -24.14 6.65 -13.56
N GLY A 451 -23.47 7.67 -13.02
CA GLY A 451 -24.09 8.73 -12.19
C GLY A 451 -24.14 8.46 -10.68
N ALA A 452 -23.85 7.24 -10.23
CA ALA A 452 -23.78 6.85 -8.82
C ALA A 452 -22.34 6.67 -8.30
N GLU A 453 -21.32 6.96 -9.10
CA GLU A 453 -19.91 6.65 -8.81
C GLU A 453 -19.43 7.31 -7.53
N LYS A 454 -19.89 8.54 -7.26
CA LYS A 454 -19.52 9.31 -6.06
C LYS A 454 -19.96 8.65 -4.76
N MET A 455 -21.00 7.81 -4.77
CA MET A 455 -21.46 7.07 -3.59
C MET A 455 -20.41 6.09 -3.07
N LEU A 456 -19.54 5.61 -3.96
CA LEU A 456 -18.44 4.72 -3.63
C LEU A 456 -17.07 5.38 -3.81
N GLY A 457 -16.98 6.72 -3.86
CA GLY A 457 -15.68 7.40 -3.98
C GLY A 457 -15.11 7.53 -5.41
N GLY A 458 -15.89 7.21 -6.44
CA GLY A 458 -15.69 7.80 -7.78
C GLY A 458 -15.37 6.86 -8.95
N THR A 459 -15.32 5.54 -8.77
CA THR A 459 -15.18 4.61 -9.91
C THR A 459 -16.53 4.07 -10.35
N GLY A 460 -16.80 4.20 -11.66
CA GLY A 460 -17.99 3.65 -12.30
C GLY A 460 -17.75 2.37 -13.10
N GLU A 461 -18.83 1.70 -13.48
CA GLU A 461 -18.83 0.44 -14.23
C GLU A 461 -18.04 0.49 -15.56
N ARG A 462 -18.09 1.61 -16.30
CA ARG A 462 -17.36 1.75 -17.58
C ARG A 462 -15.84 1.70 -17.43
N ARG A 463 -15.32 2.14 -16.28
CA ARG A 463 -13.88 2.16 -16.01
C ARG A 463 -13.38 0.78 -15.63
N ILE A 464 -14.11 0.06 -14.78
CA ILE A 464 -13.73 -1.29 -14.39
C ILE A 464 -13.84 -2.28 -15.55
N ARG A 465 -14.84 -2.13 -16.43
CA ARG A 465 -14.94 -2.95 -17.66
C ARG A 465 -13.71 -2.78 -18.55
N ARG A 466 -13.32 -1.53 -18.85
CA ARG A 466 -12.08 -1.24 -19.61
C ARG A 466 -10.82 -1.76 -18.92
N THR A 467 -10.79 -1.75 -17.59
CA THR A 467 -9.69 -2.31 -16.81
C THR A 467 -9.61 -3.81 -17.10
N PHE A 468 -10.69 -4.56 -16.84
CA PHE A 468 -10.76 -6.02 -17.05
C PHE A 468 -10.41 -6.42 -18.49
N GLU A 469 -10.95 -5.72 -19.49
CA GLU A 469 -10.63 -5.96 -20.91
C GLU A 469 -9.13 -5.82 -21.21
N ARG A 470 -8.47 -4.77 -20.69
CA ARG A 470 -7.05 -4.51 -20.96
C ARG A 470 -6.11 -5.50 -20.27
N ILE A 471 -6.49 -5.97 -19.08
CA ILE A 471 -5.69 -6.95 -18.33
C ILE A 471 -6.15 -8.40 -18.54
N GLY A 472 -7.12 -8.62 -19.44
CA GLY A 472 -7.59 -9.96 -19.84
C GLY A 472 -8.36 -10.72 -18.77
N LEU A 473 -9.02 -10.03 -17.84
CA LEU A 473 -9.81 -10.68 -16.77
C LEU A 473 -11.24 -10.97 -17.24
N GLN A 474 -11.72 -12.16 -16.87
CA GLN A 474 -13.13 -12.51 -17.00
C GLN A 474 -13.87 -12.18 -15.72
N ASN A 475 -15.09 -11.67 -15.86
CA ASN A 475 -15.95 -11.35 -14.74
C ASN A 475 -16.90 -12.53 -14.48
N VAL A 476 -16.83 -13.07 -13.28
CA VAL A 476 -17.70 -14.16 -12.81
C VAL A 476 -18.77 -13.55 -11.90
N PRO A 477 -20.06 -13.89 -12.07
CA PRO A 477 -21.12 -13.39 -11.22
C PRO A 477 -20.84 -13.67 -9.73
N PHE A 478 -20.99 -12.64 -8.91
CA PHE A 478 -20.96 -12.74 -7.47
C PHE A 478 -22.26 -13.40 -6.97
N PRO A 479 -22.18 -14.49 -6.19
CA PRO A 479 -23.35 -15.32 -5.85
C PRO A 479 -24.22 -14.75 -4.73
N HIS A 480 -23.76 -13.75 -3.98
CA HIS A 480 -24.42 -13.28 -2.74
C HIS A 480 -25.27 -12.01 -2.91
N ILE A 481 -25.79 -11.76 -4.11
CA ILE A 481 -26.62 -10.57 -4.44
C ILE A 481 -27.82 -10.89 -5.32
#